data_AF-A0A0G0BQN9-F1
#
_entry.id   AF-A0A0G0BQN9-F1
#
_cell.length_a   1.000
_cell.length_b   1.000
_cell.length_c   1.000
_cell.angle_alpha   90.00
_cell.angle_beta   90.00
_cell.angle_gamma   90.00
#
_symmetry.space_group_name_H-M   'P 1'
#
loop_
_entity.id
_entity.type
_entity.pdbx_description
1 polymer ?
#
loop_
_entity_poly.entity_id
_entity_poly.type
_entity_poly.pdbx_seq_one_letter_code
_entity_poly.pdbx_strand_id
1 'polypeptide(L)' 'MKIIRKITSSGKYSKVITIPREFLKALNWRQNQNLEFELDEKGKKVIIRDAKDK' A
#
# COMPACT_ATOMS: atom_id res chain seq x y z
N MET A 1 -8.90 -12.14 6.73
CA MET A 1 -9.29 -12.26 5.31
C MET A 1 -8.04 -12.25 4.45
N LYS A 2 -7.85 -13.22 3.54
CA LYS A 2 -6.72 -13.25 2.60
C LYS A 2 -7.21 -12.85 1.23
N ILE A 3 -6.64 -11.78 0.65
CA ILE A 3 -7.03 -11.26 -0.66
C ILE A 3 -5.80 -11.27 -1.54
N ILE A 4 -5.94 -11.75 -2.77
CA ILE A 4 -4.88 -11.74 -3.78
C ILE A 4 -5.24 -10.66 -4.79
N ARG A 5 -4.30 -9.73 -5.05
CA ARG A 5 -4.44 -8.68 -6.06
C ARG A 5 -3.24 -8.72 -7.01
N LYS A 6 -3.49 -8.40 -8.27
CA LYS A 6 -2.45 -8.27 -9.30
C LYS A 6 -1.85 -6.87 -9.23
N ILE A 7 -0.53 -6.78 -9.44
CA ILE A 7 0.15 -5.51 -9.70
C ILE A 7 -0.19 -5.07 -11.13
N THR A 8 -0.72 -3.85 -11.28
CA THR A 8 -1.02 -3.26 -12.60
C THR A 8 -0.05 -2.14 -12.92
N SER A 9 0.11 -1.83 -14.21
CA SER A 9 0.91 -0.68 -14.65
C SER A 9 0.05 0.57 -14.62
N SER A 10 0.54 1.64 -13.99
CA SER A 10 -0.05 2.98 -14.08
C SER A 10 0.77 3.93 -14.96
N GLY A 11 1.92 3.48 -15.45
CA GLY A 11 2.80 4.20 -16.37
C GLY A 11 3.97 3.32 -16.82
N LYS A 12 4.91 3.90 -17.57
CA LYS A 12 6.12 3.20 -18.06
C LYS A 12 6.98 2.68 -16.89
N TYR A 13 7.07 3.44 -15.81
CA TYR A 13 7.89 3.13 -14.63
C TYR A 13 7.08 3.01 -13.33
N SER A 14 5.76 3.15 -13.40
CA SER A 14 4.90 3.16 -12.22
C SER A 14 4.01 1.92 -12.20
N LYS A 15 4.05 1.21 -11.08
CA LYS A 15 3.18 0.08 -10.77
C LYS A 15 2.24 0.46 -9.65
N VAL A 16 1.03 -0.09 -9.67
CA VAL A 16 0.02 0.15 -8.63
C VAL A 16 -0.59 -1.16 -8.19
N ILE A 17 -0.95 -1.22 -6.91
CA ILE A 17 -1.74 -2.29 -6.32
C ILE A 17 -2.99 -1.65 -5.76
N THR A 18 -4.15 -2.13 -6.19
CA THR A 18 -5.42 -1.63 -5.67
C THR A 18 -5.67 -2.18 -4.26
N ILE A 19 -5.70 -1.27 -3.29
CA ILE A 19 -6.05 -1.59 -1.90
C ILE A 19 -7.58 -1.65 -1.79
N PRO A 20 -8.16 -2.74 -1.25
CA PRO A 20 -9.59 -2.83 -0.99
C PRO A 20 -10.10 -1.71 -0.08
N ARG A 21 -11.32 -1.22 -0.34
CA ARG A 21 -11.91 -0.10 0.41
C ARG A 21 -12.06 -0.40 1.90
N GLU A 22 -12.28 -1.67 2.25
CA GLU A 22 -12.42 -2.11 3.63
C GLU A 22 -11.14 -1.89 4.43
N PHE A 23 -9.97 -2.05 3.78
CA PHE A 23 -8.67 -1.87 4.43
C PHE A 23 -8.42 -0.39 4.70
N LEU A 24 -8.77 0.47 3.74
CA LEU A 24 -8.69 1.92 3.93
C LEU A 24 -9.55 2.37 5.11
N LYS A 25 -10.79 1.86 5.21
CA LYS A 25 -11.67 2.15 6.36
C LYS A 25 -11.09 1.66 7.68
N ALA A 26 -10.58 0.43 7.73
CA ALA A 26 -10.02 -0.17 8.94
C ALA A 26 -8.76 0.56 9.43
N LEU A 27 -7.95 1.07 8.50
CA LEU A 27 -6.73 1.83 8.80
C LEU A 27 -6.96 3.34 8.92
N ASN A 28 -8.21 3.81 8.74
CA ASN A 28 -8.57 5.21 8.65
C ASN A 28 -7.77 6.01 7.60
N TRP A 29 -7.37 5.32 6.53
CA TRP A 29 -6.61 5.88 5.44
C TRP A 29 -7.49 6.65 4.47
N ARG A 30 -7.05 7.85 4.09
CA ARG A 30 -7.76 8.78 3.22
C ARG A 30 -7.16 8.80 1.81
N GLN A 31 -7.96 9.27 0.87
CA GLN A 31 -7.49 9.52 -0.49
C GLN A 31 -6.38 10.58 -0.46
N ASN A 32 -5.33 10.37 -1.27
CA ASN A 32 -4.18 11.28 -1.45
C ASN A 32 -3.36 11.57 -0.18
N GLN A 33 -3.50 10.78 0.89
CA GLN A 33 -2.59 10.88 2.02
C GLN A 33 -1.22 10.26 1.68
N ASN A 34 -0.19 10.70 2.39
CA ASN A 34 1.14 10.12 2.27
C ASN A 34 1.21 8.80 3.04
N LEU A 35 1.95 7.83 2.47
CA LEU A 35 2.19 6.53 3.07
C LEU A 35 3.69 6.23 3.03
N GLU A 36 4.20 5.62 4.08
CA GLU A 36 5.57 5.12 4.16
C GLU A 36 5.63 3.68 3.65
N PHE A 37 6.62 3.38 2.81
CA PHE A 37 6.91 2.05 2.30
C PHE A 37 8.25 1.57 2.85
N GLU A 38 8.24 0.45 3.55
CA GLU A 38 9.45 -0.22 4.03
C GLU A 38 9.57 -1.59 3.35
N LEU A 39 10.76 -1.91 2.84
CA LEU A 39 11.10 -3.24 2.33
C LEU A 39 11.81 -4.04 3.42
N ASP A 40 11.15 -5.09 3.91
CA ASP A 40 11.79 -6.10 4.76
C ASP A 40 12.34 -7.21 3.84
N GLU A 41 13.61 -7.08 3.47
CA GLU A 41 14.30 -8.03 2.59
C GLU A 41 14.38 -9.44 3.20
N LYS A 42 14.56 -9.53 4.53
CA LYS A 42 14.67 -10.81 5.23
C LYS A 42 13.33 -11.55 5.22
N GLY A 43 12.25 -10.84 5.53
CA GLY A 43 10.89 -11.36 5.50
C GLY A 43 10.28 -11.44 4.11
N LYS A 44 10.97 -10.95 3.07
CA LYS A 44 10.50 -10.84 1.68
C LYS A 44 9.11 -10.20 1.58
N LYS A 45 8.90 -9.09 2.28
CA LYS A 45 7.62 -8.38 2.33
C LYS A 45 7.80 -6.88 2.27
N VAL A 46 6.78 -6.20 1.76
CA VAL A 46 6.64 -4.74 1.85
C VAL A 46 5.69 -4.43 2.99
N ILE A 47 6.10 -3.50 3.85
CA ILE A 47 5.28 -2.98 4.95
C ILE A 47 4.88 -1.56 4.57
N ILE A 48 3.59 -1.28 4.62
CA ILE A 48 3.04 0.05 4.31
C ILE A 48 2.46 0.63 5.60
N ARG A 49 2.88 1.83 5.98
CA ARG A 49 2.40 2.52 7.17
C ARG A 49 1.89 3.91 6.83
N ASP A 50 1.05 4.44 7.71
CA ASP A 50 0.67 5.83 7.64
C ASP A 50 1.92 6.70 7.86
N ALA A 51 2.20 7.60 6.92
CA ALA A 51 3.26 8.57 7.09
C ALA A 51 2.72 9.63 8.05
N LYS A 52 2.83 9.37 9.37
CA LYS A 52 2.54 10.40 10.37
C LYS A 52 3.38 11.62 10.02
N ASP A 53 2.71 12.74 9.77
CA ASP A 53 3.37 14.04 9.61
C ASP A 53 4.37 14.18 10.75
N LYS A 54 5.64 14.31 10.39
CA LYS A 54 6.71 14.61 11.33
C LYS A 54 6.64 16.09 11.70
#